data_AF-A0A7J7BXN4-F1
#
_entry.id   AF-A0A7J7BXN4-F1
#
_cell.length_a   1.000
_cell.length_b   1.000
_cell.length_c   1.000
_cell.angle_alpha   90.00
_cell.angle_beta   90.00
_cell.angle_gamma   90.00
#
_symmetry.space_group_name_H-M   'P 1'
#
loop_
_entity.id
_entity.type
_entity.pdbx_description
1 polymer ?
#
loop_
_entity_poly.entity_id
_entity_poly.type
_entity_poly.pdbx_seq_one_letter_code
_entity_poly.pdbx_strand_id
1 'polypeptide(L)'
;MDDAGGNLGSLLHVCTWWTLIIWKELSSQQEYLKLKARYEALQRTQRNLLGEDLGPLNSKELESLERQLDMSLKQIRSIRTQHMLDQFTDLQHKEHLLGEANKNLKQRLVEGYHVHSLQLNPSAEDVAYGRQQAQPQGDGFFHPLDCEPTLQIGMETVVKWWFRVLEYVLEE
;
A
#
# COMPACT_ATOMS: atom_id res chain seq x y z
N MET A 1 3.45 69.46 14.93
CA MET A 1 4.18 69.16 13.69
C MET A 1 5.41 68.41 14.18
N ASP A 2 5.48 67.09 14.21
CA ASP A 2 4.92 66.08 13.32
C ASP A 2 4.93 64.73 14.06
N ASP A 3 3.80 64.00 14.11
CA ASP A 3 3.80 62.58 14.54
C ASP A 3 2.67 61.73 13.91
N ALA A 4 1.83 62.30 13.05
CA ALA A 4 0.73 61.56 12.40
C ALA A 4 1.18 60.70 11.19
N GLY A 5 2.43 60.86 10.73
CA GLY A 5 2.94 60.16 9.53
C GLY A 5 3.34 58.69 9.76
N GLY A 6 3.75 58.32 10.98
CA GLY A 6 4.21 56.97 11.30
C GLY A 6 3.08 55.94 11.45
N ASN A 7 1.90 56.38 11.87
CA ASN A 7 0.77 55.50 12.14
C ASN A 7 0.08 55.03 10.84
N LEU A 8 -0.06 55.91 9.85
CA LEU A 8 -0.64 55.58 8.54
C LEU A 8 0.21 54.55 7.76
N GLY A 9 1.54 54.68 7.80
CA GLY A 9 2.44 53.70 7.17
C GLY A 9 2.38 52.32 7.83
N SER A 10 2.26 52.30 9.16
CA SER A 10 2.11 51.07 9.95
C SER A 10 0.76 50.40 9.69
N LEU A 11 -0.34 51.15 9.65
CA LEU A 11 -1.68 50.65 9.33
C LEU A 11 -1.77 50.12 7.90
N LEU A 12 -1.16 50.79 6.91
CA LEU A 12 -1.12 50.30 5.54
C LEU A 12 -0.33 48.99 5.43
N HIS A 13 0.78 48.86 6.16
CA HIS A 13 1.56 47.64 6.23
C HIS A 13 0.81 46.49 6.92
N VAL A 14 0.07 46.78 7.99
CA VAL A 14 -0.82 45.80 8.64
C VAL A 14 -1.92 45.35 7.68
N CYS A 15 -2.56 46.27 6.96
CA CYS A 15 -3.58 45.95 5.94
C CYS A 15 -3.04 45.09 4.78
N THR A 16 -1.83 45.35 4.30
CA THR A 16 -1.23 44.53 3.23
C THR A 16 -0.85 43.15 3.72
N TRP A 17 -0.34 43.03 4.95
CA TRP A 17 -0.09 41.73 5.57
C TRP A 17 -1.39 40.96 5.83
N TRP A 18 -2.44 41.64 6.29
CA TRP A 18 -3.75 41.03 6.52
C TRP A 18 -4.35 40.49 5.22
N THR A 19 -4.32 41.29 4.15
CA THR A 19 -4.81 40.85 2.84
C THR A 19 -3.99 39.69 2.29
N LEU A 20 -2.66 39.68 2.45
CA LEU A 20 -1.80 38.57 2.05
C LEU A 20 -2.10 37.28 2.83
N ILE A 21 -2.34 37.39 4.15
CA ILE A 21 -2.67 36.26 5.01
C ILE A 21 -4.04 35.68 4.66
N ILE A 22 -5.05 36.54 4.48
CA ILE A 22 -6.38 36.11 4.03
C ILE A 22 -6.32 35.48 2.63
N TRP A 23 -5.50 36.02 1.72
CA TRP A 23 -5.30 35.44 0.39
C TRP A 23 -4.64 34.06 0.46
N LYS A 24 -3.61 33.90 1.30
CA LYS A 24 -2.91 32.64 1.50
C LYS A 24 -3.83 31.59 2.11
N GLU A 25 -4.64 31.98 3.08
CA GLU A 25 -5.63 31.10 3.72
C GLU A 25 -6.71 30.66 2.73
N LEU A 26 -7.28 31.60 1.97
CA LEU A 26 -8.30 31.29 0.96
C LEU A 26 -7.76 30.34 -0.13
N SER A 27 -6.53 30.58 -0.58
CA SER A 27 -5.84 29.71 -1.55
C SER A 27 -5.66 28.29 -0.99
N SER A 28 -5.19 28.16 0.26
CA SER A 28 -5.04 26.89 0.95
C SER A 28 -6.36 26.12 1.07
N GLN A 29 -7.44 26.80 1.48
CA GLN A 29 -8.75 26.18 1.56
C GLN A 29 -9.29 25.74 0.20
N GLN A 30 -9.05 26.53 -0.85
CA GLN A 30 -9.46 26.14 -2.19
C GLN A 30 -8.74 24.88 -2.67
N GLU A 31 -7.43 24.77 -2.42
CA GLU A 31 -6.66 23.56 -2.73
C GLU A 31 -7.13 22.35 -1.92
N TYR A 32 -7.45 22.56 -0.64
CA TYR A 32 -8.03 21.51 0.21
C TYR A 32 -9.37 21.02 -0.35
N LEU A 33 -10.28 21.91 -0.74
CA LEU A 33 -11.59 21.54 -1.29
C LEU A 33 -11.45 20.79 -2.62
N LYS A 34 -10.49 21.18 -3.48
CA LYS A 34 -10.16 20.44 -4.70
C LYS A 34 -9.69 19.02 -4.38
N LEU A 35 -8.81 18.87 -3.41
CA LEU A 35 -8.31 17.56 -2.99
C LEU A 35 -9.41 16.70 -2.38
N LYS A 36 -10.23 17.27 -1.50
CA LYS A 36 -11.38 16.60 -0.88
C LYS A 36 -12.37 16.09 -1.92
N ALA A 37 -12.72 16.89 -2.92
CA ALA A 37 -13.61 16.47 -3.99
C ALA A 37 -13.03 15.29 -4.80
N ARG A 38 -11.71 15.28 -5.06
CA ARG A 38 -11.03 14.14 -5.71
C ARG A 38 -11.07 12.89 -4.85
N TYR A 39 -10.83 13.02 -3.56
CA TYR A 39 -10.90 11.91 -2.61
C TYR A 39 -12.31 11.30 -2.56
N GLU A 40 -13.35 12.12 -2.44
CA GLU A 40 -14.74 11.66 -2.39
C GLU A 40 -15.17 10.99 -3.72
N ALA A 41 -14.67 11.47 -4.86
CA ALA A 41 -14.89 10.81 -6.14
C ALA A 41 -14.20 9.44 -6.20
N LEU A 42 -12.94 9.35 -5.73
CA LEU A 42 -12.20 8.09 -5.68
C LEU A 42 -12.87 7.08 -4.75
N GLN A 43 -13.28 7.51 -3.55
CA GLN A 43 -13.95 6.65 -2.57
C GLN A 43 -15.30 6.13 -3.08
N ARG A 44 -16.06 6.95 -3.83
CA ARG A 44 -17.27 6.50 -4.53
C ARG A 44 -16.94 5.41 -5.54
N THR A 45 -15.93 5.62 -6.37
CA THR A 45 -15.51 4.61 -7.36
C THR A 45 -15.08 3.31 -6.69
N GLN A 46 -14.35 3.36 -5.56
CA GLN A 46 -13.96 2.18 -4.80
C GLN A 46 -15.18 1.40 -4.29
N ARG A 47 -16.17 2.09 -3.69
CA ARG A 47 -17.42 1.45 -3.24
C ARG A 47 -18.15 0.78 -4.40
N ASN A 48 -18.26 1.44 -5.55
CA ASN A 48 -18.85 0.85 -6.75
C ASN A 48 -18.11 -0.42 -7.19
N LEU A 49 -16.76 -0.41 -7.21
CA LEU A 49 -15.95 -1.59 -7.54
C LEU A 49 -16.14 -2.74 -6.55
N LEU A 50 -16.52 -2.45 -5.31
CA LEU A 50 -16.87 -3.44 -4.28
C LEU A 50 -18.35 -3.88 -4.35
N GLY A 51 -19.13 -3.32 -5.27
CA GLY A 51 -20.56 -3.60 -5.42
C GLY A 51 -21.47 -2.82 -4.47
N GLU A 52 -20.93 -1.79 -3.79
CA GLU A 52 -21.67 -0.91 -2.89
C GLU A 52 -22.18 0.34 -3.63
N ASP A 53 -23.23 0.97 -3.09
CA ASP A 53 -23.78 2.26 -3.56
C ASP A 53 -24.03 2.36 -5.07
N LEU A 54 -24.50 1.28 -5.69
CA LEU A 54 -24.73 1.20 -7.14
C LEU A 54 -25.98 1.95 -7.62
N GLY A 55 -26.88 2.34 -6.71
CA GLY A 55 -28.16 2.98 -7.04
C GLY A 55 -28.09 4.23 -7.95
N PRO A 56 -27.07 5.10 -7.83
CA PRO A 56 -26.90 6.26 -8.71
C PRO A 56 -26.41 5.93 -10.13
N LEU A 57 -25.95 4.71 -10.42
CA LEU A 57 -25.42 4.32 -11.72
C LEU A 57 -26.56 3.95 -12.67
N ASN A 58 -26.45 4.37 -13.92
CA ASN A 58 -27.36 3.91 -14.97
C ASN A 58 -26.91 2.57 -15.57
N SER A 59 -27.75 1.96 -16.42
CA SER A 59 -27.47 0.64 -17.00
C SER A 59 -26.16 0.56 -17.78
N LYS A 60 -25.80 1.61 -18.55
CA LYS A 60 -24.55 1.64 -19.32
C LYS A 60 -23.33 1.73 -18.42
N GLU A 61 -23.42 2.51 -17.34
CA GLU A 61 -22.35 2.63 -16.35
C GLU A 61 -22.15 1.31 -15.60
N LEU A 62 -23.24 0.63 -15.27
CA LEU A 62 -23.21 -0.68 -14.61
C LEU A 62 -22.61 -1.77 -15.51
N GLU A 63 -23.01 -1.82 -16.78
CA GLU A 63 -22.41 -2.72 -17.78
C GLU A 63 -20.91 -2.42 -18.02
N SER A 64 -20.50 -1.16 -17.93
CA SER A 64 -19.09 -0.78 -18.03
C SER A 64 -18.30 -1.27 -16.80
N LEU A 65 -18.87 -1.09 -15.61
CA LEU A 65 -18.28 -1.53 -14.34
C LEU A 65 -18.12 -3.05 -14.30
N GLU A 66 -19.17 -3.79 -14.69
CA GLU A 66 -19.15 -5.25 -14.78
C GLU A 66 -18.06 -5.73 -15.74
N ARG A 67 -18.01 -5.17 -16.96
CA ARG A 67 -16.96 -5.52 -17.93
C ARG A 67 -15.56 -5.25 -17.41
N GLN A 68 -15.36 -4.13 -16.71
CA GLN A 68 -14.06 -3.80 -16.11
C GLN A 68 -13.66 -4.84 -15.06
N LEU A 69 -14.57 -5.19 -14.14
CA LEU A 69 -14.33 -6.20 -13.10
C LEU A 69 -14.05 -7.58 -13.71
N ASP A 70 -14.82 -7.99 -14.71
CA ASP A 70 -14.63 -9.26 -15.41
C ASP A 70 -13.27 -9.36 -16.10
N MET A 71 -12.85 -8.28 -16.78
CA MET A 71 -11.55 -8.22 -17.44
C MET A 71 -10.42 -8.32 -16.43
N SER A 72 -10.46 -7.52 -15.36
CA SER A 72 -9.45 -7.55 -14.30
C SER A 72 -9.40 -8.89 -13.59
N LEU A 73 -10.55 -9.51 -13.31
CA LEU A 73 -10.61 -10.82 -12.67
C LEU A 73 -10.01 -11.93 -13.55
N LYS A 74 -10.30 -11.91 -14.86
CA LYS A 74 -9.68 -12.83 -15.83
C LYS A 74 -8.16 -12.65 -15.86
N GLN A 75 -7.68 -11.40 -15.88
CA GLN A 75 -6.24 -11.10 -15.84
C GLN A 75 -5.58 -11.62 -14.57
N ILE A 76 -6.14 -11.33 -13.39
CA ILE A 76 -5.62 -11.80 -12.10
C ILE A 76 -5.53 -13.33 -12.06
N ARG A 77 -6.60 -14.02 -12.49
CA ARG A 77 -6.62 -15.49 -12.56
C ARG A 77 -5.57 -16.02 -13.52
N SER A 78 -5.43 -15.41 -14.69
CA SER A 78 -4.42 -15.79 -15.68
C SER A 78 -3.01 -15.66 -15.12
N ILE A 79 -2.67 -14.51 -14.53
CA ILE A 79 -1.34 -14.25 -13.94
C ILE A 79 -1.06 -15.24 -12.82
N ARG A 80 -2.02 -15.46 -11.91
CA ARG A 80 -1.88 -16.41 -10.80
C ARG A 80 -1.66 -17.83 -11.30
N THR A 81 -2.42 -18.24 -12.32
CA THR A 81 -2.32 -19.58 -12.90
C THR A 81 -0.97 -19.77 -13.59
N GLN A 82 -0.54 -18.78 -14.40
CA GLN A 82 0.76 -18.83 -15.07
C GLN A 82 1.89 -18.93 -14.05
N HIS A 83 1.88 -18.08 -13.02
CA HIS A 83 2.88 -18.14 -11.95
C HIS A 83 2.91 -19.50 -11.25
N MET A 84 1.75 -20.09 -10.95
CA MET A 84 1.68 -21.44 -10.35
C MET A 84 2.24 -22.52 -11.29
N LEU A 85 1.98 -22.43 -12.59
CA LEU A 85 2.53 -23.36 -13.58
C LEU A 85 4.04 -23.23 -13.69
N ASP A 86 4.57 -22.00 -13.73
CA ASP A 86 6.00 -21.73 -13.80
C ASP A 86 6.71 -22.33 -12.56
N GLN A 87 6.17 -22.08 -11.37
CA GLN A 87 6.69 -22.67 -10.12
C GLN A 87 6.63 -24.20 -10.11
N PHE A 88 5.54 -24.77 -10.62
CA PHE A 88 5.38 -26.22 -10.72
C PHE A 88 6.43 -26.82 -11.66
N THR A 89 6.65 -26.23 -12.83
CA THR A 89 7.66 -26.69 -13.80
C THR A 89 9.08 -26.60 -13.25
N ASP A 90 9.41 -25.52 -12.54
CA ASP A 90 10.71 -25.34 -11.90
C ASP A 90 10.96 -26.42 -10.84
N LEU A 91 9.94 -26.74 -10.04
CA LEU A 91 10.03 -27.78 -9.02
C LEU A 91 10.15 -29.18 -9.64
N GLN A 92 9.38 -29.49 -10.68
CA GLN A 92 9.51 -30.77 -11.40
C GLN A 92 10.92 -30.93 -12.00
N HIS A 93 11.49 -29.87 -12.57
CA HIS A 93 12.85 -29.92 -13.10
C HIS A 93 13.89 -30.20 -12.00
N LYS A 94 13.76 -29.52 -10.85
CA LYS A 94 14.62 -29.76 -9.69
C LYS A 94 14.47 -31.18 -9.14
N GLU A 95 13.24 -31.67 -9.03
CA GLU A 95 12.95 -33.05 -8.60
C GLU A 95 13.65 -34.06 -9.53
N HIS A 96 13.55 -33.86 -10.84
CA HIS A 96 14.17 -34.73 -11.83
C HIS A 96 15.70 -34.77 -11.68
N LEU A 97 16.35 -33.60 -11.64
CA LEU A 97 17.80 -33.50 -11.50
C LEU A 97 18.31 -34.11 -10.18
N LEU A 98 17.62 -33.84 -9.08
CA LEU A 98 17.96 -34.44 -7.78
C LEU A 98 17.73 -35.94 -7.78
N GLY A 99 16.69 -36.42 -8.44
CA GLY A 99 16.41 -37.85 -8.63
C GLY A 99 17.53 -38.55 -9.39
N GLU A 100 18.02 -37.96 -10.48
CA GLU A 100 19.15 -38.50 -11.26
C GLU A 100 20.46 -38.49 -10.45
N ALA A 101 20.78 -37.37 -9.80
CA ALA A 101 21.96 -37.27 -8.95
C ALA A 101 21.93 -38.31 -7.81
N ASN A 102 20.78 -38.50 -7.16
CA ASN A 102 20.62 -39.47 -6.08
C ASN A 102 20.75 -40.92 -6.60
N LYS A 103 20.19 -41.23 -7.77
CA LYS A 103 20.41 -42.54 -8.44
C LYS A 103 21.89 -42.79 -8.73
N ASN A 104 22.60 -41.80 -9.27
CA ASN A 104 24.04 -41.92 -9.53
C ASN A 104 24.85 -42.15 -8.25
N LEU A 105 24.56 -41.39 -7.19
CA LEU A 105 25.22 -41.57 -5.89
C LEU A 105 24.95 -42.95 -5.29
N LYS A 106 23.70 -43.45 -5.36
CA LYS A 106 23.35 -44.80 -4.90
C LYS A 106 24.11 -45.87 -5.66
N GLN A 107 24.25 -45.73 -6.99
CA GLN A 107 25.04 -46.64 -7.80
C GLN A 107 26.51 -46.64 -7.37
N ARG A 108 27.12 -45.45 -7.26
CA ARG A 108 28.52 -45.29 -6.80
C ARG A 108 28.74 -45.82 -5.39
N LEU A 109 27.74 -45.69 -4.52
CA LEU A 109 27.79 -46.21 -3.17
C LEU A 109 27.84 -47.75 -3.20
N VAL A 110 26.97 -48.39 -3.98
CA VAL A 110 26.98 -49.86 -4.16
C VAL A 110 28.28 -50.35 -4.79
N GLU A 111 28.79 -49.65 -5.82
CA GLU A 111 30.09 -49.95 -6.45
C GLU A 111 31.25 -49.77 -5.45
N GLY A 112 31.25 -48.70 -4.67
CA GLY A 112 32.22 -48.44 -3.61
C GLY A 112 32.14 -49.44 -2.46
N TYR A 113 30.95 -49.88 -2.07
CA TYR A 113 30.75 -50.98 -1.13
C TYR A 113 31.18 -52.32 -1.72
N HIS A 114 31.04 -52.59 -3.03
CA HIS A 114 31.60 -53.79 -3.63
C HIS A 114 33.15 -53.80 -3.59
N VAL A 115 33.77 -52.64 -3.82
CA VAL A 115 35.22 -52.48 -3.70
C VAL A 115 35.69 -52.53 -2.24
N HIS A 116 34.92 -51.99 -1.29
CA HIS A 116 35.25 -51.96 0.14
C HIS A 116 34.84 -53.24 0.90
N SER A 117 33.80 -53.97 0.47
CA SER A 117 33.36 -55.25 1.07
C SER A 117 34.27 -56.41 0.71
N LEU A 118 35.05 -56.30 -0.36
CA LEU A 118 36.23 -57.15 -0.58
C LEU A 118 37.37 -56.85 0.41
N GLN A 119 37.24 -55.82 1.27
CA GLN A 119 38.29 -55.40 2.18
C GLN A 119 37.89 -55.30 3.66
N LEU A 120 36.63 -55.03 4.07
CA LEU A 120 36.25 -54.91 5.49
C LEU A 120 34.78 -55.29 5.79
N ASN A 121 34.62 -56.07 6.86
CA ASN A 121 33.40 -56.64 7.50
C ASN A 121 32.45 -55.55 8.07
N PRO A 122 31.09 -55.65 8.01
CA PRO A 122 30.20 -54.54 8.37
C PRO A 122 29.64 -54.65 9.80
N SER A 123 29.70 -53.55 10.56
CA SER A 123 28.79 -53.30 11.69
C SER A 123 27.95 -52.09 11.35
N ALA A 124 26.63 -52.30 11.41
CA ALA A 124 25.59 -51.35 11.08
C ALA A 124 25.41 -50.32 12.19
N GLU A 125 25.35 -49.03 11.86
CA GLU A 125 24.61 -48.06 12.67
C GLU A 125 23.81 -47.09 11.78
N ASP A 126 22.57 -46.96 12.23
CA ASP A 126 21.39 -46.32 11.68
C ASP A 126 21.52 -44.78 11.73
N VAL A 127 21.20 -44.09 10.64
CA VAL A 127 21.18 -42.61 10.61
C VAL A 127 19.82 -42.14 10.12
N ALA A 128 19.00 -41.74 11.09
CA ALA A 128 17.69 -41.12 10.90
C ALA A 128 17.82 -39.74 10.24
N TYR A 129 17.19 -39.55 9.08
CA TYR A 129 17.04 -38.24 8.46
C TYR A 129 15.97 -37.43 9.19
N GLY A 130 16.41 -36.37 9.87
CA GLY A 130 15.56 -35.38 10.52
C GLY A 130 14.70 -34.62 9.51
N ARG A 131 13.41 -34.62 9.77
CA ARG A 131 12.34 -33.92 9.05
C ARG A 131 12.42 -32.42 9.34
N GLN A 132 12.77 -31.59 8.35
CA GLN A 132 12.59 -30.14 8.45
C GLN A 132 11.10 -29.80 8.31
N GLN A 133 10.57 -29.15 9.35
CA GLN A 133 9.19 -28.67 9.40
C GLN A 133 8.97 -27.55 8.37
N ALA A 134 7.88 -27.70 7.63
CA ALA A 134 7.35 -26.69 6.74
C ALA A 134 6.93 -25.43 7.52
N GLN A 135 7.30 -24.29 6.98
CA GLN A 135 6.88 -22.96 7.41
C GLN A 135 5.53 -22.64 6.77
N PRO A 136 4.45 -22.41 7.55
CA PRO A 136 3.24 -21.79 7.02
C PRO A 136 3.28 -20.30 7.40
N GLN A 137 3.59 -19.44 6.43
CA GLN A 137 3.20 -18.04 6.54
C GLN A 137 2.13 -17.78 5.49
N GLY A 138 0.91 -18.13 5.89
CA GLY A 138 -0.31 -17.64 5.28
C GLY A 138 -0.65 -16.25 5.81
N ASP A 139 -1.49 -15.61 5.00
CA ASP A 139 -2.41 -14.52 5.33
C ASP A 139 -1.86 -13.11 5.58
N GLY A 140 -2.38 -12.17 4.78
CA GLY A 140 -2.50 -10.78 5.20
C GLY A 140 -1.92 -9.70 4.28
N PHE A 141 -1.99 -9.83 2.95
CA PHE A 141 -1.69 -8.69 2.06
C PHE A 141 -2.91 -7.80 1.79
N PHE A 142 -3.72 -7.53 2.80
CA PHE A 142 -4.60 -6.37 2.84
C PHE A 142 -4.66 -5.92 4.29
N HIS A 143 -3.87 -4.91 4.63
CA HIS A 143 -4.21 -4.06 5.76
C HIS A 143 -5.35 -3.14 5.30
N PRO A 144 -6.52 -3.16 5.96
CA PRO A 144 -7.39 -2.00 5.93
C PRO A 144 -6.55 -0.84 6.46
N LEU A 145 -6.22 0.11 5.60
CA LEU A 145 -5.82 1.41 6.08
C LEU A 145 -7.09 2.03 6.66
N ASP A 146 -7.32 1.81 7.95
CA ASP A 146 -8.16 2.69 8.74
C ASP A 146 -7.49 4.07 8.67
N CYS A 147 -7.90 4.85 7.68
CA CYS A 147 -7.60 6.27 7.60
C CYS A 147 -8.31 6.93 8.78
N GLU A 148 -7.66 6.90 9.94
CA GLU A 148 -8.00 7.74 11.07
C GLU A 148 -8.08 9.19 10.55
N PRO A 149 -9.15 9.97 10.86
CA PRO A 149 -9.23 11.35 10.43
C PRO A 149 -8.30 12.20 11.30
N THR A 150 -6.99 11.99 11.20
CA THR A 150 -5.99 12.79 11.92
C THR A 150 -5.62 13.97 11.05
N LEU A 151 -6.56 14.92 10.98
CA LEU A 151 -6.32 16.31 10.59
C LEU A 151 -7.47 17.18 11.08
N GLN A 152 -7.73 17.14 12.39
CA GLN A 152 -8.24 18.31 13.11
C GLN A 152 -7.11 19.36 13.18
N ILE A 153 -6.66 19.89 12.04
CA ILE A 153 -5.80 21.07 12.05
C ILE A 153 -6.72 22.26 12.32
N GLY A 154 -6.47 22.92 13.46
CA GLY A 154 -7.31 23.93 14.07
C GLY A 154 -7.37 25.24 13.28
N MET A 155 -8.03 25.21 12.13
CA MET A 155 -8.36 26.41 11.36
C MET A 155 -9.34 27.31 12.14
N GLU A 156 -10.25 26.72 12.93
CA GLU A 156 -11.08 27.48 13.87
C GLU A 156 -10.25 28.25 14.89
N THR A 157 -9.14 27.68 15.38
CA THR A 157 -8.28 28.30 16.38
C THR A 157 -7.54 29.49 15.79
N VAL A 158 -7.02 29.36 14.56
CA VAL A 158 -6.28 30.44 13.88
C VAL A 158 -7.20 31.63 13.56
N VAL A 159 -8.42 31.38 13.08
CA VAL A 159 -9.39 32.45 12.81
C VAL A 159 -9.85 33.14 14.10
N LYS A 160 -10.10 32.37 15.18
CA LYS A 160 -10.43 32.93 16.51
C LYS A 160 -9.28 33.72 17.12
N TRP A 161 -8.03 33.27 16.92
CA TRP A 161 -6.85 33.99 17.39
C TRP A 161 -6.65 35.29 16.62
N TRP A 162 -6.86 35.27 15.30
CA TRP A 162 -6.86 36.47 14.47
C TRP A 162 -7.96 37.46 14.83
N PHE A 163 -9.17 36.99 15.12
CA PHE A 163 -10.27 37.87 15.56
C PHE A 163 -9.96 38.54 16.90
N ARG A 164 -9.35 37.80 17.85
CA ARG A 164 -8.88 38.38 19.12
C ARG A 164 -7.74 39.37 18.94
N VAL A 165 -6.80 39.11 18.04
CA VAL A 165 -5.72 40.05 17.72
C VAL A 165 -6.28 41.30 17.02
N LEU A 166 -7.30 41.12 16.17
CA LEU A 166 -8.00 42.23 15.52
C LEU A 166 -8.77 43.08 16.53
N GLU A 167 -9.47 42.46 17.50
CA GLU A 167 -10.12 43.16 18.62
C GLU A 167 -9.09 43.92 19.46
N TYR A 168 -7.97 43.30 19.83
CA TYR A 168 -6.91 43.94 20.61
C TYR A 168 -6.29 45.16 19.90
N VAL A 169 -6.15 45.11 18.56
CA VAL A 169 -5.58 46.20 17.76
C VAL A 169 -6.60 47.29 17.42
N LEU A 170 -7.91 47.02 17.54
CA LEU A 170 -8.98 48.01 17.33
C LEU A 170 -9.43 48.72 18.62
N GLU A 171 -9.03 48.25 19.80
CA GLU A 171 -9.35 48.85 21.10
C GLU A 171 -8.24 49.76 21.69
N GLU A 172 -7.13 49.98 20.98
CA GLU A 172 -6.06 50.97 21.29
C GLU A 172 -5.95 52.04 20.19
#